data_AF-A0A2S7CCD1-F1
#
_entry.id   AF-A0A2S7CCD1-F1
#
_cell.length_a   1.000
_cell.length_b   1.000
_cell.length_c   1.000
_cell.angle_alpha   90.00
_cell.angle_beta   90.00
_cell.angle_gamma   90.00
#
_symmetry.space_group_name_H-M   'P 1'
#
loop_
_entity.id
_entity.type
_entity.pdbx_description
1 polymer ?
#
loop_
_entity_poly.entity_id
_entity_poly.type
_entity_poly.pdbx_seq_one_letter_code
_entity_poly.pdbx_strand_id
1 'polypeptide(L)'
;MHVSPASSASLPRRRALLAALLLIVVSLLAGLGLRQPNPPDEPRFVLAARTMVESGHWLLPHRGSELYAEKPPVFMWLQAASYELVPHWSVAFLLPSLLAALATLWLTWDMTRRLWNRRVAGYAVLALFAVLQFGLMAKRAQIDMVLVALTTLSLWGMLRHVLRGPDWRAWTLGLFAAGVGTVTKGVGFLPLLLLLPWMALPRRHWSVLPARAQTGRSWLLVLPAFLAGTAVWLGPLGIALLHSDNPQLHAYAHELLFKQTGTRYAHAWHHVKPFWYYLQVIATLWLPGCLLLPWLLPAWWRRLRRGDPRYVLLLAWSVLVLLFFSASPGKREVYIFPMLPALCMAAAPLLAGLLRRRGVRVLLNGYVLLLALAGLILGGGIALHLHWAENTALKRGMELASLQSVGFWLIGLGIVGLAVMAWSRGRRAGTAVVVMTAALWSVYGLGLMPALDPYSSSARLMQRVGQRIGPDAELGMLAWREQNLLQADRAVTDFGFKASWQQQWDKAGPWLAQAPEKRWLFVLKQAVPACIDPAQRIDIGESNRNQWQLVPGTAWHAGCITTASDTEQTGSDGDTD
;
A
#
# COMPACT_ATOMS: atom_id res chain seq x y z
N MET A 1 18.12 50.64 -25.85
CA MET A 1 17.30 49.69 -25.07
C MET A 1 17.21 48.37 -25.82
N HIS A 2 18.05 47.40 -25.46
CA HIS A 2 17.95 46.04 -26.00
C HIS A 2 17.09 45.19 -25.07
N VAL A 3 15.85 44.91 -25.47
CA VAL A 3 14.99 43.93 -24.81
C VAL A 3 15.42 42.55 -25.27
N SER A 4 16.02 41.78 -24.36
CA SER A 4 16.49 40.41 -24.60
C SER A 4 15.32 39.45 -24.91
N PRO A 5 15.45 38.55 -25.91
CA PRO A 5 14.44 37.55 -26.24
C PRO A 5 14.57 36.31 -25.33
N ALA A 6 14.26 36.45 -24.04
CA ALA A 6 14.31 35.33 -23.08
C ALA A 6 12.96 34.63 -22.85
N SER A 7 11.86 35.11 -23.44
CA SER A 7 10.50 34.65 -23.10
C SER A 7 10.03 33.40 -23.86
N SER A 8 10.47 33.17 -25.10
CA SER A 8 9.89 32.14 -25.99
C SER A 8 10.31 30.69 -25.65
N ALA A 9 11.51 30.46 -25.14
CA ALA A 9 12.00 29.11 -24.81
C ALA A 9 11.40 28.51 -23.51
N SER A 10 10.73 29.34 -22.69
CA SER A 10 10.17 28.94 -21.39
C SER A 10 8.77 28.31 -21.49
N LEU A 11 7.96 28.77 -22.45
CA LEU A 11 6.56 28.38 -22.62
C LEU A 11 6.38 26.90 -23.04
N PRO A 12 7.13 26.35 -24.02
CA PRO A 12 6.99 24.94 -24.42
C PRO A 12 7.36 23.97 -23.30
N ARG A 13 8.36 24.33 -22.47
CA ARG A 13 8.82 23.50 -21.35
C ARG A 13 7.82 23.49 -20.19
N ARG A 14 7.21 24.63 -19.89
CA ARG A 14 6.15 24.71 -18.87
C ARG A 14 4.94 23.86 -19.28
N ARG A 15 4.52 23.95 -20.55
CA ARG A 15 3.44 23.13 -21.10
C ARG A 15 3.74 21.64 -21.00
N ALA A 16 4.97 21.22 -21.34
CA ALA A 16 5.37 19.81 -21.23
C ALA A 16 5.35 19.28 -19.79
N LEU A 17 5.78 20.09 -18.80
CA LEU A 17 5.72 19.70 -17.39
C LEU A 17 4.27 19.62 -16.88
N LEU A 18 3.40 20.55 -17.28
CA LEU A 18 1.98 20.51 -16.92
C LEU A 18 1.29 19.31 -17.55
N ALA A 19 1.58 19.00 -18.82
CA ALA A 19 1.05 17.81 -19.49
C ALA A 19 1.51 16.52 -18.79
N ALA A 20 2.79 16.43 -18.39
CA ALA A 20 3.28 15.29 -17.63
C ALA A 20 2.62 15.16 -16.25
N LEU A 21 2.42 16.27 -15.54
CA LEU A 21 1.72 16.27 -14.25
C LEU A 21 0.26 15.83 -14.41
N LEU A 22 -0.45 16.38 -15.40
CA LEU A 22 -1.82 15.98 -15.70
C LEU A 22 -1.90 14.49 -16.01
N LEU A 23 -0.99 13.99 -16.86
CA LEU A 23 -0.91 12.56 -17.20
C LEU A 23 -0.71 11.67 -15.96
N ILE A 24 0.19 12.07 -15.06
CA ILE A 24 0.43 11.36 -13.79
C ILE A 24 -0.86 11.33 -12.97
N VAL A 25 -1.46 12.49 -12.70
CA VAL A 25 -2.66 12.62 -11.86
C VAL A 25 -3.81 11.80 -12.44
N VAL A 26 -4.08 11.92 -13.75
CA VAL A 26 -5.13 11.16 -14.43
C VAL A 26 -4.87 9.66 -14.35
N SER A 27 -3.64 9.19 -14.57
CA SER A 27 -3.33 7.75 -14.49
C SER A 27 -3.47 7.16 -13.08
N LEU A 28 -3.17 7.96 -12.04
CA LEU A 28 -3.36 7.55 -10.66
C LEU A 28 -4.85 7.53 -10.27
N LEU A 29 -5.63 8.50 -10.76
CA LEU A 29 -7.09 8.56 -10.59
C LEU A 29 -7.86 7.51 -11.39
N ALA A 30 -7.30 7.02 -12.50
CA ALA A 30 -7.95 6.06 -13.38
C ALA A 30 -8.43 4.83 -12.59
N GLY A 31 -9.73 4.52 -12.64
CA GLY A 31 -10.30 3.39 -11.92
C GLY A 31 -10.70 3.63 -10.47
N LEU A 32 -10.56 4.85 -9.96
CA LEU A 32 -11.09 5.21 -8.64
C LEU A 32 -12.61 4.98 -8.62
N GLY A 33 -13.10 4.21 -7.65
CA GLY A 33 -14.53 3.88 -7.56
C GLY A 33 -14.98 2.65 -8.36
N LEU A 34 -14.10 2.03 -9.17
CA LEU A 34 -14.49 0.94 -10.07
C LEU A 34 -14.19 -0.48 -9.54
N ARG A 35 -13.76 -0.60 -8.28
CA ARG A 35 -13.48 -1.89 -7.64
C ARG A 35 -13.78 -1.85 -6.15
N GLN A 36 -13.92 -3.02 -5.56
CA GLN A 36 -14.03 -3.22 -4.13
C GLN A 36 -12.66 -3.42 -3.46
N PRO A 37 -12.59 -3.34 -2.12
CA PRO A 37 -11.40 -3.70 -1.36
C PRO A 37 -11.00 -5.15 -1.60
N ASN A 38 -9.74 -5.38 -1.97
CA ASN A 38 -9.18 -6.68 -2.29
C ASN A 38 -8.21 -7.17 -1.19
N PRO A 39 -8.26 -8.45 -0.82
CA PRO A 39 -7.42 -9.05 0.20
C PRO A 39 -5.92 -9.02 -0.18
N PRO A 40 -5.03 -9.26 0.79
CA PRO A 40 -5.32 -9.53 2.21
C PRO A 40 -5.51 -8.27 3.07
N ASP A 41 -4.95 -7.13 2.66
CA ASP A 41 -4.84 -5.94 3.51
C ASP A 41 -6.06 -5.00 3.43
N GLU A 42 -6.67 -4.78 2.26
CA GLU A 42 -7.67 -3.71 2.11
C GLU A 42 -8.98 -3.98 2.87
N PRO A 43 -9.59 -5.19 2.83
CA PRO A 43 -10.85 -5.46 3.50
C PRO A 43 -10.78 -5.27 5.01
N ARG A 44 -9.68 -5.70 5.66
CA ARG A 44 -9.51 -5.54 7.11
C ARG A 44 -9.41 -4.08 7.53
N PHE A 45 -8.73 -3.24 6.75
CA PHE A 45 -8.60 -1.81 7.04
C PHE A 45 -9.92 -1.07 6.80
N VAL A 46 -10.60 -1.37 5.69
CA VAL A 46 -11.89 -0.77 5.36
C VAL A 46 -12.98 -1.20 6.34
N LEU A 47 -12.99 -2.46 6.75
CA LEU A 47 -13.92 -2.96 7.76
C LEU A 47 -13.74 -2.20 9.09
N ALA A 48 -12.49 -2.08 9.57
CA ALA A 48 -12.22 -1.32 10.78
C ALA A 48 -12.64 0.16 10.66
N ALA A 49 -12.35 0.80 9.52
CA ALA A 49 -12.77 2.18 9.25
C ALA A 49 -14.30 2.33 9.20
N ARG A 50 -15.00 1.36 8.58
CA ARG A 50 -16.46 1.31 8.53
C ARG A 50 -17.07 1.19 9.92
N THR A 51 -16.54 0.32 10.76
CA THR A 51 -17.00 0.19 12.14
C THR A 51 -16.77 1.47 12.95
N MET A 52 -15.68 2.22 12.71
CA MET A 52 -15.48 3.53 13.37
C MET A 52 -16.57 4.54 13.01
N VAL A 53 -16.96 4.60 11.74
CA VAL A 53 -18.05 5.47 11.25
C VAL A 53 -19.39 5.02 11.84
N GLU A 54 -19.71 3.74 11.77
CA GLU A 54 -21.02 3.20 12.21
C GLU A 54 -21.21 3.25 13.73
N SER A 55 -20.16 3.03 14.51
CA SER A 55 -20.24 2.99 15.99
C SER A 55 -19.87 4.31 16.68
N GLY A 56 -19.17 5.21 15.99
CA GLY A 56 -18.55 6.39 16.62
C GLY A 56 -17.33 6.09 17.49
N HIS A 57 -16.89 4.82 17.59
CA HIS A 57 -15.71 4.44 18.36
C HIS A 57 -14.42 4.47 17.53
N TRP A 58 -13.77 5.64 17.49
CA TRP A 58 -12.58 5.85 16.66
C TRP A 58 -11.28 5.41 17.34
N LEU A 59 -11.22 5.37 18.67
CA LEU A 59 -9.95 5.13 19.38
C LEU A 59 -9.36 3.74 19.12
N LEU A 60 -10.20 2.71 19.09
CA LEU A 60 -9.81 1.31 18.95
C LEU A 60 -10.44 0.71 17.70
N PRO A 61 -9.65 0.21 16.74
CA PRO A 61 -10.18 -0.46 15.56
C PRO A 61 -10.81 -1.79 15.95
N HIS A 62 -11.90 -2.16 15.26
CA HIS A 62 -12.61 -3.42 15.45
C HIS A 62 -12.54 -4.30 14.20
N ARG A 63 -12.70 -5.60 14.40
CA ARG A 63 -12.89 -6.61 13.36
C ARG A 63 -14.04 -7.51 13.78
N GLY A 64 -15.23 -7.24 13.25
CA GLY A 64 -16.46 -7.82 13.78
C GLY A 64 -16.67 -7.37 15.23
N SER A 65 -17.08 -8.29 16.09
CA SER A 65 -17.27 -8.07 17.52
C SER A 65 -15.97 -7.88 18.34
N GLU A 66 -14.79 -8.10 17.75
CA GLU A 66 -13.51 -8.09 18.47
C GLU A 66 -12.64 -6.86 18.17
N LEU A 67 -11.70 -6.55 19.07
CA LEU A 67 -10.67 -5.51 18.84
C LEU A 67 -9.57 -5.97 17.86
N TYR A 68 -9.23 -5.09 16.93
CA TYR A 68 -8.19 -5.31 15.92
C TYR A 68 -6.81 -4.77 16.40
N ALA A 69 -6.09 -5.56 17.19
CA ALA A 69 -4.81 -5.16 17.79
C ALA A 69 -3.56 -5.35 16.90
N GLU A 70 -3.70 -5.48 15.57
CA GLU A 70 -2.55 -5.72 14.68
C GLU A 70 -1.88 -4.45 14.18
N LYS A 71 -2.63 -3.34 14.08
CA LYS A 71 -2.15 -2.03 13.59
C LYS A 71 -2.79 -0.89 14.39
N PRO A 72 -2.05 0.22 14.60
CA PRO A 72 -2.65 1.46 15.10
C PRO A 72 -3.71 2.01 14.13
N PRO A 73 -4.63 2.88 14.60
CA PRO A 73 -5.81 3.27 13.83
C PRO A 73 -5.57 4.40 12.82
N VAL A 74 -4.39 5.02 12.76
CA VAL A 74 -4.17 6.26 11.97
C VAL A 74 -4.57 6.10 10.50
N PHE A 75 -4.27 4.96 9.86
CA PHE A 75 -4.68 4.72 8.48
C PHE A 75 -6.20 4.54 8.35
N MET A 76 -6.82 3.83 9.29
CA MET A 76 -8.27 3.63 9.34
C MET A 76 -8.99 4.95 9.61
N TRP A 77 -8.44 5.83 10.44
CA TRP A 77 -8.95 7.21 10.62
C TRP A 77 -8.96 7.98 9.31
N LEU A 78 -7.90 7.88 8.50
CA LEU A 78 -7.88 8.53 7.20
C LEU A 78 -8.93 7.95 6.25
N GLN A 79 -9.18 6.64 6.29
CA GLN A 79 -10.24 6.00 5.50
C GLN A 79 -11.64 6.40 5.98
N ALA A 80 -11.88 6.37 7.30
CA ALA A 80 -13.14 6.80 7.91
C ALA A 80 -13.42 8.28 7.60
N ALA A 81 -12.44 9.16 7.78
CA ALA A 81 -12.56 10.57 7.42
C ALA A 81 -12.78 10.78 5.90
N SER A 82 -12.18 9.93 5.05
CA SER A 82 -12.43 9.98 3.61
C SER A 82 -13.87 9.57 3.28
N TYR A 83 -14.47 8.65 4.05
CA TYR A 83 -15.86 8.26 3.89
C TYR A 83 -16.83 9.35 4.37
N GLU A 84 -16.52 10.03 5.48
CA GLU A 84 -17.31 11.19 5.95
C GLU A 84 -17.36 12.33 4.90
N LEU A 85 -16.30 12.49 4.10
CA LEU A 85 -16.25 13.47 3.01
C LEU A 85 -16.91 12.95 1.72
N VAL A 86 -16.79 11.65 1.44
CA VAL A 86 -17.31 10.99 0.24
C VAL A 86 -17.92 9.66 0.68
N PRO A 87 -19.23 9.59 0.98
CA PRO A 87 -19.89 8.43 1.63
C PRO A 87 -20.11 7.25 0.67
N HIS A 88 -19.07 6.88 -0.07
CA HIS A 88 -19.00 5.77 -1.01
C HIS A 88 -17.70 5.01 -0.79
N TRP A 89 -17.80 3.82 -0.18
CA TRP A 89 -16.62 3.02 0.18
C TRP A 89 -15.73 2.68 -1.00
N SER A 90 -16.27 2.47 -2.21
CA SER A 90 -15.48 2.19 -3.43
C SER A 90 -14.54 3.34 -3.84
N VAL A 91 -14.82 4.56 -3.40
CA VAL A 91 -13.98 5.74 -3.64
C VAL A 91 -13.15 6.05 -2.39
N ALA A 92 -13.83 6.19 -1.24
CA ALA A 92 -13.25 6.67 0.01
C ALA A 92 -12.01 5.89 0.45
N PHE A 93 -12.03 4.56 0.32
CA PHE A 93 -10.95 3.72 0.82
C PHE A 93 -9.59 3.93 0.13
N LEU A 94 -9.61 4.41 -1.12
CA LEU A 94 -8.41 4.65 -1.94
C LEU A 94 -7.88 6.08 -1.80
N LEU A 95 -8.70 7.03 -1.32
CA LEU A 95 -8.31 8.43 -1.21
C LEU A 95 -7.05 8.64 -0.35
N PRO A 96 -6.87 7.99 0.82
CA PRO A 96 -5.66 8.18 1.61
C PRO A 96 -4.37 7.83 0.86
N SER A 97 -4.35 6.70 0.14
CA SER A 97 -3.20 6.29 -0.67
C SER A 97 -2.94 7.22 -1.84
N LEU A 98 -4.00 7.63 -2.55
CA LEU A 98 -3.88 8.58 -3.66
C LEU A 98 -3.31 9.92 -3.19
N LEU A 99 -3.88 10.49 -2.12
CA LEU A 99 -3.43 11.77 -1.56
C LEU A 99 -2.00 11.66 -1.02
N ALA A 100 -1.65 10.55 -0.36
CA ALA A 100 -0.30 10.28 0.10
C ALA A 100 0.71 10.18 -1.07
N ALA A 101 0.33 9.55 -2.19
CA ALA A 101 1.15 9.51 -3.40
C ALA A 101 1.37 10.91 -3.98
N LEU A 102 0.31 11.70 -4.13
CA LEU A 102 0.40 13.08 -4.62
C LEU A 102 1.24 13.97 -3.70
N ALA A 103 1.06 13.85 -2.38
CA ALA A 103 1.88 14.54 -1.39
C ALA A 103 3.36 14.13 -1.50
N THR A 104 3.65 12.84 -1.67
CA THR A 104 5.01 12.34 -1.85
C THR A 104 5.67 12.91 -3.11
N LEU A 105 4.95 12.97 -4.24
CA LEU A 105 5.45 13.59 -5.48
C LEU A 105 5.74 15.09 -5.25
N TRP A 106 4.83 15.80 -4.59
CA TRP A 106 4.98 17.23 -4.32
C TRP A 106 6.16 17.51 -3.37
N LEU A 107 6.30 16.77 -2.28
CA LEU A 107 7.42 16.90 -1.33
C LEU A 107 8.75 16.58 -1.99
N THR A 108 8.80 15.54 -2.83
CA THR A 108 9.98 15.16 -3.61
C THR A 108 10.37 16.28 -4.58
N TRP A 109 9.38 16.86 -5.27
CA TRP A 109 9.59 18.02 -6.15
C TRP A 109 10.11 19.24 -5.38
N ASP A 110 9.44 19.59 -4.28
CA ASP A 110 9.75 20.78 -3.49
C ASP A 110 11.12 20.68 -2.83
N MET A 111 11.50 19.50 -2.33
CA MET A 111 12.84 19.31 -1.78
C MET A 111 13.89 19.38 -2.88
N THR A 112 13.70 18.66 -3.99
CA THR A 112 14.68 18.62 -5.09
C THR A 112 14.87 20.00 -5.73
N ARG A 113 13.81 20.80 -5.87
CA ARG A 113 13.92 22.14 -6.46
C ARG A 113 14.76 23.08 -5.59
N ARG A 114 14.69 22.90 -4.27
CA ARG A 114 15.45 23.69 -3.28
C ARG A 114 16.91 23.23 -3.19
N LEU A 115 17.17 21.94 -3.33
CA LEU A 115 18.53 21.38 -3.31
C LEU A 115 19.32 21.64 -4.60
N TRP A 116 18.61 21.74 -5.73
CA TRP A 116 19.21 22.00 -7.05
C TRP A 116 18.45 23.07 -7.83
N ASN A 117 17.36 22.71 -8.53
CA ASN A 117 16.51 23.65 -9.28
C ASN A 117 15.23 22.97 -9.79
N ARG A 118 14.29 23.76 -10.33
CA ARG A 118 12.98 23.28 -10.82
C ARG A 118 13.08 22.22 -11.91
N ARG A 119 14.11 22.27 -12.77
CA ARG A 119 14.30 21.30 -13.85
C ARG A 119 14.71 19.94 -13.29
N VAL A 120 15.65 19.92 -12.36
CA VAL A 120 16.07 18.70 -11.65
C VAL A 120 14.90 18.11 -10.87
N ALA A 121 14.07 18.96 -10.23
CA ALA A 121 12.86 18.51 -9.54
C ALA A 121 11.87 17.78 -10.44
N GLY A 122 11.70 18.23 -11.70
CA GLY A 122 10.90 17.50 -12.68
C GLY A 122 11.42 16.08 -12.91
N TYR A 123 12.74 15.90 -13.04
CA TYR A 123 13.32 14.57 -13.19
C TYR A 123 13.12 13.67 -11.96
N ALA A 124 13.15 14.21 -10.74
CA ALA A 124 12.89 13.43 -9.53
C ALA A 124 11.46 12.89 -9.49
N VAL A 125 10.47 13.74 -9.80
CA VAL A 125 9.05 13.34 -9.88
C VAL A 125 8.82 12.30 -10.96
N LEU A 126 9.35 12.53 -12.16
CA LEU A 126 9.19 11.60 -13.27
C LEU A 126 9.85 10.24 -12.99
N ALA A 127 11.02 10.25 -12.34
CA ALA A 127 11.71 9.02 -11.96
C ALA A 127 10.94 8.26 -10.88
N LEU A 128 10.40 8.96 -9.88
CA LEU A 128 9.61 8.35 -8.81
C LEU A 128 8.31 7.75 -9.36
N PHE A 129 7.58 8.50 -10.19
CA PHE A 129 6.36 8.01 -10.83
C PHE A 129 6.61 6.80 -11.74
N ALA A 130 7.73 6.79 -12.47
CA ALA A 130 8.06 5.71 -13.39
C ALA A 130 8.29 4.35 -12.70
N VAL A 131 8.61 4.35 -11.40
CA VAL A 131 8.87 3.12 -10.64
C VAL A 131 7.57 2.36 -10.37
N LEU A 132 7.56 1.07 -10.72
CA LEU A 132 6.38 0.20 -10.59
C LEU A 132 5.80 0.19 -9.16
N GLN A 133 6.64 0.08 -8.13
CA GLN A 133 6.17 0.07 -6.75
C GLN A 133 5.37 1.32 -6.37
N PHE A 134 5.76 2.49 -6.90
CA PHE A 134 5.09 3.75 -6.57
C PHE A 134 3.63 3.74 -7.02
N GLY A 135 3.37 3.30 -8.26
CA GLY A 135 2.00 3.22 -8.76
C GLY A 135 1.18 2.10 -8.14
N LEU A 136 1.80 0.95 -7.80
CA LEU A 136 1.13 -0.12 -7.05
C LEU A 136 0.61 0.40 -5.70
N MET A 137 1.46 1.09 -4.94
CA MET A 137 1.11 1.61 -3.62
C MET A 137 0.13 2.80 -3.70
N ALA A 138 0.21 3.60 -4.76
CA ALA A 138 -0.73 4.70 -4.99
C ALA A 138 -2.17 4.21 -5.29
N LYS A 139 -2.32 3.02 -5.88
CA LYS A 139 -3.62 2.45 -6.29
C LYS A 139 -4.15 1.33 -5.37
N ARG A 140 -3.46 1.07 -4.26
CA ARG A 140 -3.87 0.12 -3.22
C ARG A 140 -4.08 0.84 -1.91
N ALA A 141 -5.11 0.45 -1.17
CA ALA A 141 -5.43 1.00 0.14
C ALA A 141 -4.55 0.37 1.23
N GLN A 142 -3.23 0.61 1.15
CA GLN A 142 -2.24 0.08 2.09
C GLN A 142 -1.61 1.20 2.94
N ILE A 143 -1.39 0.90 4.21
CA ILE A 143 -0.76 1.78 5.20
C ILE A 143 0.60 2.33 4.70
N ASP A 144 1.32 1.54 3.90
CA ASP A 144 2.64 1.86 3.37
C ASP A 144 2.71 3.18 2.59
N MET A 145 1.71 3.48 1.76
CA MET A 145 1.75 4.70 0.95
C MET A 145 1.66 5.95 1.83
N VAL A 146 0.84 5.90 2.88
CA VAL A 146 0.75 6.97 3.90
C VAL A 146 2.04 7.08 4.71
N LEU A 147 2.64 5.95 5.11
CA LEU A 147 3.94 5.94 5.77
C LEU A 147 5.03 6.57 4.89
N VAL A 148 5.04 6.32 3.59
CA VAL A 148 5.98 6.96 2.66
C VAL A 148 5.77 8.46 2.60
N ALA A 149 4.53 8.94 2.57
CA ALA A 149 4.24 10.38 2.61
C ALA A 149 4.73 11.03 3.90
N LEU A 150 4.48 10.43 5.06
CA LEU A 150 4.93 10.91 6.37
C LEU A 150 6.46 10.88 6.49
N THR A 151 7.10 9.80 6.04
CA THR A 151 8.58 9.69 5.99
C THR A 151 9.18 10.75 5.07
N THR A 152 8.57 10.97 3.90
CA THR A 152 9.02 11.98 2.93
C THR A 152 8.83 13.40 3.47
N LEU A 153 7.73 13.66 4.19
CA LEU A 153 7.48 14.94 4.88
C LEU A 153 8.51 15.17 5.98
N SER A 154 8.84 14.11 6.72
CA SER A 154 9.87 14.15 7.75
C SER A 154 11.23 14.51 7.16
N LEU A 155 11.67 13.78 6.13
CA LEU A 155 12.91 14.07 5.43
C LEU A 155 12.90 15.46 4.78
N TRP A 156 11.78 15.89 4.21
CA TRP A 156 11.64 17.23 3.65
C TRP A 156 11.89 18.29 4.72
N GLY A 157 11.33 18.13 5.91
CA GLY A 157 11.52 19.03 7.03
C GLY A 157 12.95 19.06 7.54
N MET A 158 13.51 17.87 7.78
CA MET A 158 14.87 17.69 8.28
C MET A 158 15.92 18.19 7.29
N LEU A 159 15.81 17.80 6.02
CA LEU A 159 16.75 18.21 4.98
C LEU A 159 16.69 19.72 4.72
N ARG A 160 15.49 20.34 4.77
CA ARG A 160 15.36 21.81 4.68
C ARG A 160 16.16 22.48 5.78
N HIS A 161 15.94 22.06 7.03
CA HIS A 161 16.65 22.62 8.18
C HIS A 161 18.17 22.43 8.05
N VAL A 162 18.62 21.19 7.84
CA VAL A 162 20.06 20.87 7.92
C VAL A 162 20.88 21.33 6.71
N LEU A 163 20.29 21.41 5.50
CA LEU A 163 21.02 21.75 4.26
C LEU A 163 20.77 23.17 3.75
N ARG A 164 19.65 23.82 4.13
CA ARG A 164 19.29 25.15 3.63
C ARG A 164 19.32 26.23 4.69
N GLY A 165 19.44 25.85 5.96
CA GLY A 165 19.55 26.76 7.09
C GLY A 165 18.32 26.71 7.98
N PRO A 166 18.35 27.42 9.12
CA PRO A 166 17.42 27.18 10.21
C PRO A 166 15.99 27.42 9.74
N ASP A 167 15.27 26.33 9.56
CA ASP A 167 13.86 26.31 9.23
C ASP A 167 13.15 25.54 10.34
N TRP A 168 12.88 26.22 11.45
CA TRP A 168 12.33 25.60 12.66
C TRP A 168 10.92 25.05 12.42
N ARG A 169 10.15 25.69 11.54
CA ARG A 169 8.80 25.24 11.15
C ARG A 169 8.87 23.92 10.38
N ALA A 170 9.73 23.85 9.36
CA ALA A 170 9.90 22.61 8.62
C ALA A 170 10.54 21.51 9.49
N TRP A 171 11.46 21.87 10.38
CA TRP A 171 12.08 20.95 11.33
C TRP A 171 11.05 20.31 12.28
N THR A 172 10.26 21.13 12.98
CA THR A 172 9.22 20.68 13.90
C THR A 172 8.16 19.86 13.19
N LEU A 173 7.67 20.32 12.03
CA LEU A 173 6.72 19.57 11.21
C LEU A 173 7.29 18.20 10.78
N GLY A 174 8.56 18.15 10.41
CA GLY A 174 9.22 16.92 9.99
C GLY A 174 9.40 15.91 11.13
N LEU A 175 9.77 16.38 12.32
CA LEU A 175 9.86 15.56 13.53
C LEU A 175 8.49 15.06 14.00
N PHE A 176 7.48 15.93 13.96
CA PHE A 176 6.09 15.57 14.21
C PHE A 176 5.60 14.49 13.24
N ALA A 177 5.89 14.63 11.94
CA ALA A 177 5.54 13.64 10.94
C ALA A 177 6.21 12.27 11.18
N ALA A 178 7.44 12.22 11.70
CA ALA A 178 8.09 10.97 12.11
C ALA A 178 7.36 10.32 13.30
N GLY A 179 6.90 11.12 14.26
CA GLY A 179 6.08 10.65 15.38
C GLY A 179 4.75 10.05 14.90
N VAL A 180 4.02 10.79 14.06
CA VAL A 180 2.75 10.30 13.46
C VAL A 180 2.99 9.03 12.64
N GLY A 181 4.06 8.97 11.85
CA GLY A 181 4.43 7.77 11.11
C GLY A 181 4.73 6.56 12.02
N THR A 182 5.31 6.81 13.20
CA THR A 182 5.60 5.76 14.19
C THR A 182 4.31 5.16 14.72
N VAL A 183 3.31 5.98 15.03
CA VAL A 183 1.96 5.49 15.39
C VAL A 183 1.09 5.15 14.19
N THR A 184 1.64 5.12 12.97
CA THR A 184 0.97 4.59 11.77
C THR A 184 1.45 3.17 11.46
N LYS A 185 2.77 2.90 11.53
CA LYS A 185 3.34 1.57 11.19
C LYS A 185 4.55 1.14 12.03
N GLY A 186 4.80 1.72 13.20
CA GLY A 186 5.92 1.37 14.11
C GLY A 186 7.30 1.83 13.62
N VAL A 187 7.53 1.88 12.31
CA VAL A 187 8.81 2.23 11.67
C VAL A 187 8.87 3.67 11.14
N GLY A 188 7.91 4.53 11.48
CA GLY A 188 7.93 5.93 11.03
C GLY A 188 9.02 6.80 11.64
N PHE A 189 9.77 6.29 12.63
CA PHE A 189 10.94 6.96 13.20
C PHE A 189 12.16 6.94 12.26
N LEU A 190 12.17 6.11 11.20
CA LEU A 190 13.31 5.94 10.30
C LEU A 190 13.92 7.24 9.71
N PRO A 191 13.17 8.32 9.44
CA PRO A 191 13.76 9.61 9.08
C PRO A 191 14.80 10.13 10.08
N LEU A 192 14.67 9.82 11.38
CA LEU A 192 15.62 10.21 12.41
C LEU A 192 17.01 9.61 12.20
N LEU A 193 17.12 8.50 11.46
CA LEU A 193 18.42 7.92 11.07
C LEU A 193 19.25 8.89 10.21
N LEU A 194 18.64 9.91 9.59
CA LEU A 194 19.33 10.98 8.84
C LEU A 194 20.31 11.76 9.72
N LEU A 195 20.07 11.78 11.04
CA LEU A 195 20.94 12.45 12.01
C LEU A 195 22.32 11.80 12.10
N LEU A 196 22.41 10.48 11.90
CA LEU A 196 23.68 9.74 11.96
C LEU A 196 24.68 10.20 10.89
N PRO A 197 24.39 10.16 9.57
CA PRO A 197 25.30 10.67 8.57
C PRO A 197 25.49 12.18 8.67
N TRP A 198 24.49 12.93 9.15
CA TRP A 198 24.65 14.37 9.39
C TRP A 198 25.69 14.66 10.48
N MET A 199 25.64 13.95 11.61
CA MET A 199 26.62 14.07 12.69
C MET A 199 28.01 13.63 12.24
N ALA A 200 28.10 12.57 11.44
CA ALA A 200 29.36 12.01 10.92
C ALA A 200 30.04 12.87 9.83
N LEU A 201 29.38 13.90 9.28
CA LEU A 201 29.98 14.77 8.26
C LEU A 201 31.22 15.53 8.81
N PRO A 202 32.38 15.49 8.12
CA PRO A 202 33.61 16.12 8.58
C PRO A 202 33.51 17.65 8.77
N ARG A 203 34.31 18.19 9.71
CA ARG A 203 34.36 19.63 10.07
C ARG A 203 34.52 20.58 8.88
N ARG A 204 35.29 20.17 7.86
CA ARG A 204 35.49 20.98 6.63
C ARG A 204 34.19 21.25 5.86
N HIS A 205 33.15 20.44 6.04
CA HIS A 205 31.84 20.63 5.43
C HIS A 205 30.85 21.38 6.35
N TRP A 206 31.29 21.83 7.54
CA TRP A 206 30.41 22.50 8.50
C TRP A 206 30.10 23.94 8.09
N SER A 207 31.02 24.62 7.39
CA SER A 207 30.81 25.97 6.85
C SER A 207 29.69 26.04 5.80
N VAL A 208 29.30 24.91 5.22
CA VAL A 208 28.21 24.79 4.23
C VAL A 208 26.91 24.22 4.82
N LEU A 209 26.87 23.98 6.15
CA LEU A 209 25.70 23.45 6.88
C LEU A 209 25.21 24.48 7.90
N PRO A 210 24.30 25.40 7.53
CA PRO A 210 23.98 26.55 8.37
C PRO A 210 23.33 26.16 9.71
N ALA A 211 22.64 25.02 9.79
CA ALA A 211 22.03 24.54 11.03
C ALA A 211 23.05 24.09 12.09
N ARG A 212 24.25 23.63 11.69
CA ARG A 212 25.30 23.19 12.63
C ARG A 212 26.04 24.37 13.29
N ALA A 213 25.81 25.59 12.80
CA ALA A 213 26.27 26.82 13.45
C ALA A 213 25.30 27.30 14.55
N GLN A 214 24.10 26.70 14.66
CA GLN A 214 23.03 27.14 15.57
C GLN A 214 22.52 25.99 16.47
N THR A 215 23.40 25.03 16.76
CA THR A 215 23.14 23.70 17.37
C THR A 215 22.51 23.73 18.79
N GLY A 216 22.12 24.89 19.33
CA GLY A 216 21.51 24.98 20.66
C GLY A 216 20.00 24.74 20.70
N ARG A 217 19.20 25.58 20.01
CA ARG A 217 17.74 25.65 20.27
C ARG A 217 16.88 24.69 19.46
N SER A 218 17.22 24.38 18.21
CA SER A 218 16.41 23.48 17.38
C SER A 218 16.47 22.01 17.82
N TRP A 219 17.56 21.61 18.48
CA TRP A 219 17.75 20.23 18.96
C TRP A 219 16.88 19.90 20.18
N LEU A 220 16.57 20.91 21.02
CA LEU A 220 15.59 20.78 22.09
C LEU A 220 14.19 20.43 21.56
N LEU A 221 13.91 20.68 20.26
CA LEU A 221 12.62 20.37 19.64
C LEU A 221 12.53 18.94 19.10
N VAL A 222 13.63 18.18 19.02
CA VAL A 222 13.63 16.80 18.48
C VAL A 222 12.68 15.93 19.28
N LEU A 223 12.90 15.82 20.58
CA LEU A 223 12.11 14.96 21.44
C LEU A 223 10.66 15.47 21.58
N PRO A 224 10.38 16.74 21.91
CA PRO A 224 9.00 17.22 22.05
C PRO A 224 8.17 17.12 20.78
N ALA A 225 8.72 17.47 19.61
CA ALA A 225 7.96 17.42 18.36
C ALA A 225 7.68 15.97 17.93
N PHE A 226 8.66 15.07 18.07
CA PHE A 226 8.47 13.65 17.83
C PHE A 226 7.42 13.05 18.78
N LEU A 227 7.55 13.32 20.08
CA LEU A 227 6.61 12.84 21.09
C LEU A 227 5.19 13.38 20.86
N ALA A 228 5.06 14.65 20.47
CA ALA A 228 3.77 15.24 20.09
C ALA A 228 3.13 14.49 18.91
N GLY A 229 3.93 14.10 17.91
CA GLY A 229 3.47 13.27 16.79
C GLY A 229 3.02 11.88 17.22
N THR A 230 3.76 11.22 18.11
CA THR A 230 3.34 9.92 18.66
C THR A 230 2.12 10.03 19.57
N ALA A 231 1.98 11.14 20.29
CA ALA A 231 0.88 11.38 21.21
C ALA A 231 -0.47 11.54 20.51
N VAL A 232 -0.49 11.78 19.18
CA VAL A 232 -1.72 11.82 18.37
C VAL A 232 -2.61 10.61 18.60
N TRP A 233 -2.02 9.44 18.83
CA TRP A 233 -2.77 8.23 19.18
C TRP A 233 -2.41 7.66 20.56
N LEU A 234 -1.12 7.63 20.92
CA LEU A 234 -0.70 7.09 22.22
C LEU A 234 -1.18 7.94 23.40
N GLY A 235 -1.40 9.25 23.21
CA GLY A 235 -1.95 10.13 24.24
C GLY A 235 -3.37 9.72 24.63
N PRO A 236 -4.34 9.75 23.70
CA PRO A 236 -5.70 9.27 23.95
C PRO A 236 -5.77 7.82 24.45
N LEU A 237 -4.96 6.91 23.90
CA LEU A 237 -4.88 5.53 24.38
C LEU A 237 -4.40 5.46 25.83
N GLY A 238 -3.35 6.21 26.17
CA GLY A 238 -2.81 6.28 27.54
C GLY A 238 -3.83 6.84 28.52
N ILE A 239 -4.58 7.88 28.12
CA ILE A 239 -5.68 8.42 28.93
C ILE A 239 -6.75 7.33 29.15
N ALA A 240 -7.15 6.60 28.11
CA ALA A 240 -8.13 5.52 28.24
C ALA A 240 -7.62 4.41 29.19
N LEU A 241 -6.36 4.01 29.09
CA LEU A 241 -5.75 2.99 29.96
C LEU A 241 -5.69 3.42 31.43
N LEU A 242 -5.51 4.72 31.71
CA LEU A 242 -5.47 5.25 33.07
C LEU A 242 -6.86 5.37 33.72
N HIS A 243 -7.93 5.46 32.92
CA HIS A 243 -9.30 5.70 33.41
C HIS A 243 -10.22 4.48 33.26
N SER A 244 -9.73 3.35 32.72
CA SER A 244 -10.54 2.15 32.49
C SER A 244 -9.77 0.88 32.85
N ASP A 245 -10.38 0.09 33.73
CA ASP A 245 -9.90 -1.25 34.10
C ASP A 245 -10.36 -2.36 33.15
N ASN A 246 -10.95 -2.01 31.99
CA ASN A 246 -11.43 -2.99 31.01
C ASN A 246 -10.29 -3.91 30.53
N PRO A 247 -10.34 -5.23 30.82
CA PRO A 247 -9.28 -6.18 30.43
C PRO A 247 -9.04 -6.23 28.92
N GLN A 248 -10.06 -6.00 28.09
CA GLN A 248 -9.93 -6.03 26.63
C GLN A 248 -9.07 -4.87 26.12
N LEU A 249 -9.19 -3.68 26.74
CA LEU A 249 -8.38 -2.51 26.41
C LEU A 249 -6.89 -2.75 26.75
N HIS A 250 -6.63 -3.31 27.94
CA HIS A 250 -5.27 -3.66 28.38
C HIS A 250 -4.67 -4.75 27.49
N ALA A 251 -5.44 -5.78 27.14
CA ALA A 251 -5.02 -6.83 26.21
C ALA A 251 -4.69 -6.28 24.82
N TYR A 252 -5.52 -5.38 24.28
CA TYR A 252 -5.27 -4.68 23.03
C TYR A 252 -3.95 -3.89 23.06
N ALA A 253 -3.74 -3.08 24.10
CA ALA A 253 -2.53 -2.27 24.23
C ALA A 253 -1.28 -3.16 24.34
N HIS A 254 -1.36 -4.24 25.13
CA HIS A 254 -0.26 -5.17 25.29
C HIS A 254 0.08 -5.89 23.96
N GLU A 255 -0.94 -6.39 23.24
CA GLU A 255 -0.76 -7.06 21.95
C GLU A 255 -0.13 -6.12 20.91
N LEU A 256 -0.61 -4.88 20.79
CA LEU A 256 -0.09 -3.96 19.78
C LEU A 256 1.32 -3.43 20.11
N LEU A 257 1.54 -2.96 21.34
CA LEU A 257 2.78 -2.28 21.73
C LEU A 257 3.95 -3.25 21.88
N PHE A 258 3.72 -4.46 22.38
CA PHE A 258 4.79 -5.39 22.69
C PHE A 258 4.89 -6.55 21.69
N LYS A 259 3.77 -7.22 21.36
CA LYS A 259 3.78 -8.37 20.45
C LYS A 259 3.95 -7.95 18.99
N GLN A 260 3.12 -7.02 18.51
CA GLN A 260 3.16 -6.63 17.09
C GLN A 260 4.34 -5.72 16.72
N THR A 261 4.83 -4.92 17.67
CA THR A 261 5.94 -3.96 17.43
C THR A 261 7.30 -4.53 17.83
N GLY A 262 7.40 -5.19 18.99
CA GLY A 262 8.66 -5.70 19.53
C GLY A 262 8.97 -7.13 19.07
N THR A 263 8.11 -8.09 19.40
CA THR A 263 8.42 -9.52 19.16
C THR A 263 8.43 -9.86 17.67
N ARG A 264 7.56 -9.26 16.85
CA ARG A 264 7.55 -9.46 15.38
C ARG A 264 8.85 -9.01 14.69
N TYR A 265 9.56 -8.01 15.23
CA TYR A 265 10.84 -7.54 14.70
C TYR A 265 12.01 -8.43 15.11
N ALA A 266 12.01 -8.93 16.34
CA ALA A 266 13.07 -9.76 16.92
C ALA A 266 12.95 -11.26 16.55
N HIS A 267 11.72 -11.77 16.48
CA HIS A 267 11.40 -13.16 16.16
C HIS A 267 10.25 -13.13 15.15
N ALA A 268 10.55 -13.21 13.85
CA ALA A 268 9.51 -13.22 12.83
C ALA A 268 8.97 -14.64 12.63
N TRP A 269 7.66 -14.79 12.77
CA TRP A 269 6.94 -16.07 12.62
C TRP A 269 6.40 -16.23 11.19
N HIS A 270 6.33 -15.13 10.42
CA HIS A 270 5.88 -15.09 9.03
C HIS A 270 6.81 -14.24 8.15
N HIS A 271 6.85 -14.56 6.85
CA HIS A 271 7.69 -13.92 5.83
C HIS A 271 9.20 -13.90 6.16
N VAL A 272 9.73 -15.01 6.68
CA VAL A 272 11.18 -15.18 6.82
C VAL A 272 11.79 -15.23 5.42
N LYS A 273 12.70 -14.29 5.14
CA LYS A 273 13.36 -14.16 3.83
C LYS A 273 14.85 -13.92 4.04
N PRO A 274 15.71 -14.33 3.07
CA PRO A 274 17.16 -14.15 3.17
C PRO A 274 17.56 -12.67 3.27
N PHE A 275 18.75 -12.38 3.78
CA PHE A 275 19.24 -11.01 3.98
C PHE A 275 19.27 -10.18 2.68
N TRP A 276 19.46 -10.84 1.53
CA TRP A 276 19.51 -10.21 0.20
C TRP A 276 18.13 -9.98 -0.44
N TYR A 277 17.03 -10.36 0.22
CA TYR A 277 15.66 -10.23 -0.30
C TYR A 277 15.35 -8.86 -0.91
N TYR A 278 15.80 -7.77 -0.29
CA TYR A 278 15.56 -6.43 -0.81
C TYR A 278 16.30 -6.12 -2.12
N LEU A 279 17.37 -6.84 -2.46
CA LEU A 279 17.98 -6.74 -3.79
C LEU A 279 17.04 -7.26 -4.88
N GLN A 280 16.28 -8.33 -4.59
CA GLN A 280 15.23 -8.82 -5.48
C GLN A 280 14.11 -7.78 -5.63
N VAL A 281 13.67 -7.17 -4.52
CA VAL A 281 12.65 -6.10 -4.54
C VAL A 281 13.09 -4.92 -5.42
N ILE A 282 14.35 -4.48 -5.26
CA ILE A 282 14.93 -3.42 -6.10
C ILE A 282 14.99 -3.86 -7.57
N ALA A 283 15.38 -5.11 -7.84
CA ALA A 283 15.49 -5.62 -9.20
C ALA A 283 14.14 -5.75 -9.92
N THR A 284 13.04 -5.94 -9.19
CA THR A 284 11.70 -6.18 -9.76
C THR A 284 10.78 -4.97 -9.61
N LEU A 285 10.45 -4.57 -8.39
CA LEU A 285 9.44 -3.52 -8.12
C LEU A 285 9.98 -2.12 -8.37
N TRP A 286 11.30 -1.92 -8.41
CA TRP A 286 11.90 -0.62 -8.75
C TRP A 286 12.23 -0.47 -10.23
N LEU A 287 11.74 -1.37 -11.09
CA LEU A 287 11.80 -1.18 -12.53
C LEU A 287 10.99 0.07 -12.94
N PRO A 288 11.44 0.82 -13.96
CA PRO A 288 12.73 0.69 -14.65
C PRO A 288 13.86 1.46 -13.94
N GLY A 289 13.61 2.11 -12.80
CA GLY A 289 14.61 2.90 -12.07
C GLY A 289 15.88 2.13 -11.73
N CYS A 290 15.75 0.87 -11.32
CA CYS A 290 16.90 0.00 -10.99
C CYS A 290 17.78 -0.32 -12.22
N LEU A 291 17.25 -0.26 -13.44
CA LEU A 291 18.02 -0.43 -14.68
C LEU A 291 19.10 0.65 -14.84
N LEU A 292 18.96 1.79 -14.15
CA LEU A 292 19.92 2.89 -14.21
C LEU A 292 21.08 2.74 -13.20
N LEU A 293 21.01 1.77 -12.28
CA LEU A 293 22.02 1.57 -11.23
C LEU A 293 23.46 1.42 -11.75
N PRO A 294 23.74 0.73 -12.88
CA PRO A 294 25.11 0.64 -13.41
C PRO A 294 25.75 2.00 -13.72
N TRP A 295 24.94 3.02 -14.05
CA TRP A 295 25.44 4.39 -14.27
C TRP A 295 25.31 5.29 -13.03
N LEU A 296 24.31 5.04 -12.18
CA LEU A 296 24.06 5.82 -10.97
C LEU A 296 25.09 5.51 -9.89
N LEU A 297 25.41 4.24 -9.62
CA LEU A 297 26.32 3.85 -8.54
C LEU A 297 27.71 4.49 -8.68
N PRO A 298 28.41 4.44 -9.83
CA PRO A 298 29.70 5.12 -9.98
C PRO A 298 29.61 6.64 -9.92
N ALA A 299 28.47 7.22 -10.36
CA ALA A 299 28.25 8.66 -10.29
C ALA A 299 28.01 9.13 -8.85
N TRP A 300 27.20 8.39 -8.09
CA TRP A 300 26.96 8.60 -6.67
C TRP A 300 28.22 8.42 -5.84
N TRP A 301 29.00 7.37 -6.10
CA TRP A 301 30.29 7.17 -5.43
C TRP A 301 31.23 8.36 -5.58
N ARG A 302 31.34 8.93 -6.80
CA ARG A 302 32.12 10.15 -7.03
C ARG A 302 31.60 11.36 -6.26
N ARG A 303 30.28 11.48 -6.06
CA ARG A 303 29.68 12.57 -5.26
C ARG A 303 29.93 12.39 -3.77
N LEU A 304 29.84 11.15 -3.28
CA LEU A 304 30.15 10.79 -1.90
C LEU A 304 31.62 11.05 -1.58
N ARG A 305 32.55 10.66 -2.46
CA ARG A 305 34.00 10.95 -2.28
C ARG A 305 34.32 12.44 -2.23
N ARG A 306 33.52 13.28 -2.90
CA ARG A 306 33.65 14.75 -2.84
C ARG A 306 33.04 15.36 -1.57
N GLY A 307 32.35 14.54 -0.76
CA GLY A 307 31.69 14.99 0.46
C GLY A 307 30.53 15.95 0.22
N ASP A 308 29.81 15.85 -0.91
CA ASP A 308 28.61 16.68 -1.15
C ASP A 308 27.53 16.31 -0.12
N PRO A 309 27.18 17.19 0.84
CA PRO A 309 26.30 16.83 1.96
C PRO A 309 24.93 16.35 1.49
N ARG A 310 24.44 16.86 0.34
CA ARG A 310 23.15 16.43 -0.23
C ARG A 310 23.15 14.94 -0.54
N TYR A 311 24.21 14.45 -1.19
CA TYR A 311 24.33 13.04 -1.56
C TYR A 311 24.64 12.18 -0.34
N VAL A 312 25.50 12.65 0.56
CA VAL A 312 25.80 11.92 1.80
C VAL A 312 24.53 11.67 2.59
N LEU A 313 23.73 12.71 2.85
CA LEU A 313 22.51 12.56 3.64
C LEU A 313 21.47 11.67 2.93
N LEU A 314 21.18 11.92 1.65
CA LEU A 314 20.17 11.14 0.91
C LEU A 314 20.57 9.66 0.80
N LEU A 315 21.81 9.38 0.39
CA LEU A 315 22.24 8.01 0.10
C LEU A 315 22.61 7.23 1.36
N ALA A 316 23.28 7.84 2.33
CA ALA A 316 23.62 7.14 3.57
C ALA A 316 22.35 6.82 4.37
N TRP A 317 21.37 7.73 4.41
CA TRP A 317 20.08 7.43 5.01
C TRP A 317 19.36 6.27 4.30
N SER A 318 19.32 6.25 2.97
CA SER A 318 18.75 5.12 2.21
C SER A 318 19.47 3.80 2.53
N VAL A 319 20.81 3.81 2.65
CA VAL A 319 21.58 2.63 3.07
C VAL A 319 21.21 2.20 4.49
N LEU A 320 21.07 3.12 5.43
CA LEU A 320 20.66 2.80 6.80
C LEU A 320 19.26 2.16 6.86
N VAL A 321 18.31 2.66 6.07
CA VAL A 321 16.97 2.04 5.95
C VAL A 321 17.07 0.63 5.37
N LEU A 322 17.86 0.44 4.31
CA LEU A 322 18.08 -0.87 3.72
C LEU A 322 18.68 -1.85 4.73
N LEU A 323 19.73 -1.44 5.44
CA LEU A 323 20.40 -2.27 6.44
C LEU A 323 19.48 -2.61 7.62
N PHE A 324 18.71 -1.63 8.10
CA PHE A 324 17.73 -1.83 9.17
C PHE A 324 16.75 -2.95 8.82
N PHE A 325 16.14 -2.89 7.63
CA PHE A 325 15.18 -3.92 7.23
C PHE A 325 15.85 -5.24 6.83
N SER A 326 17.04 -5.21 6.23
CA SER A 326 17.80 -6.43 5.90
C SER A 326 18.20 -7.22 7.14
N ALA A 327 18.44 -6.54 8.27
CA ALA A 327 18.78 -7.16 9.54
C ALA A 327 17.60 -7.89 10.21
N SER A 328 16.35 -7.48 9.94
CA SER A 328 15.17 -8.16 10.51
C SER A 328 14.86 -9.46 9.75
N PRO A 329 14.55 -10.58 10.44
CA PRO A 329 14.16 -11.83 9.79
C PRO A 329 12.90 -11.71 8.93
N GLY A 330 11.88 -10.99 9.42
CA GLY A 330 10.59 -10.80 8.76
C GLY A 330 10.64 -9.68 7.73
N LYS A 331 10.47 -10.01 6.44
CA LYS A 331 10.62 -9.04 5.35
C LYS A 331 9.39 -9.02 4.44
N ARG A 332 8.92 -7.82 4.11
CA ARG A 332 7.91 -7.57 3.07
C ARG A 332 8.48 -6.58 2.06
N GLU A 333 8.11 -6.74 0.80
CA GLU A 333 8.62 -5.96 -0.33
C GLU A 333 8.40 -4.45 -0.19
N VAL A 334 7.38 -4.06 0.57
CA VAL A 334 7.01 -2.65 0.82
C VAL A 334 7.90 -1.96 1.85
N TYR A 335 8.67 -2.68 2.68
CA TYR A 335 9.39 -2.07 3.81
C TYR A 335 10.46 -1.07 3.40
N ILE A 336 11.15 -1.29 2.29
CA ILE A 336 12.16 -0.34 1.78
C ILE A 336 11.56 0.77 0.92
N PHE A 337 10.26 0.76 0.64
CA PHE A 337 9.61 1.77 -0.18
C PHE A 337 9.81 3.22 0.33
N PRO A 338 9.84 3.51 1.65
CA PRO A 338 10.08 4.86 2.16
C PRO A 338 11.42 5.46 1.72
N MET A 339 12.43 4.65 1.36
CA MET A 339 13.71 5.19 0.88
C MET A 339 13.73 5.58 -0.60
N LEU A 340 12.74 5.15 -1.39
CA LEU A 340 12.70 5.38 -2.84
C LEU A 340 12.67 6.88 -3.21
N PRO A 341 11.85 7.75 -2.57
CA PRO A 341 11.85 9.18 -2.88
C PRO A 341 13.24 9.82 -2.76
N ALA A 342 13.99 9.49 -1.71
CA ALA A 342 15.35 10.01 -1.50
C ALA A 342 16.32 9.59 -2.60
N LEU A 343 16.24 8.33 -3.05
CA LEU A 343 17.04 7.84 -4.17
C LEU A 343 16.68 8.52 -5.49
N CYS A 344 15.39 8.77 -5.75
CA CYS A 344 14.95 9.54 -6.92
C CYS A 344 15.46 10.99 -6.88
N MET A 345 15.46 11.64 -5.71
CA MET A 345 16.07 12.97 -5.52
C MET A 345 17.57 12.94 -5.82
N ALA A 346 18.30 11.93 -5.35
CA ALA A 346 19.74 11.78 -5.59
C ALA A 346 20.07 11.42 -7.05
N ALA A 347 19.18 10.71 -7.76
CA ALA A 347 19.35 10.37 -9.17
C ALA A 347 19.11 11.59 -10.09
N ALA A 348 18.16 12.45 -9.73
CA ALA A 348 17.62 13.49 -10.60
C ALA A 348 18.65 14.42 -11.27
N PRO A 349 19.71 14.90 -10.59
CA PRO A 349 20.73 15.76 -11.23
C PRO A 349 21.49 15.07 -12.36
N LEU A 350 21.51 13.74 -12.38
CA LEU A 350 22.24 12.92 -13.35
C LEU A 350 21.38 12.54 -14.57
N LEU A 351 20.04 12.51 -14.40
CA LEU A 351 19.13 11.97 -15.42
C LEU A 351 19.18 12.71 -16.76
N ALA A 352 19.31 14.04 -16.74
CA ALA A 352 19.42 14.82 -17.99
C ALA A 352 20.59 14.39 -18.88
N GLY A 353 21.72 14.01 -18.27
CA GLY A 353 22.90 13.51 -18.98
C GLY A 353 22.80 12.02 -19.29
N LEU A 354 22.30 11.21 -18.36
CA LEU A 354 22.15 9.76 -18.54
C LEU A 354 21.20 9.43 -19.68
N LEU A 355 20.06 10.12 -19.80
CA LEU A 355 19.07 9.90 -20.86
C LEU A 355 19.59 10.21 -22.28
N ARG A 356 20.75 10.87 -22.41
CA ARG A 356 21.41 11.09 -23.71
C ARG A 356 22.33 9.92 -24.10
N ARG A 357 22.76 9.09 -23.15
CA ARG A 357 23.67 7.96 -23.42
C ARG A 357 22.96 6.89 -24.24
N ARG A 358 23.66 6.33 -25.24
CA ARG A 358 23.11 5.26 -26.09
C ARG A 358 22.68 4.05 -25.26
N GLY A 359 23.53 3.54 -24.36
CA GLY A 359 23.21 2.39 -23.51
C GLY A 359 21.94 2.58 -22.68
N VAL A 360 21.80 3.74 -22.03
CA VAL A 360 20.58 4.07 -21.25
C VAL A 360 19.34 4.13 -22.15
N ARG A 361 19.43 4.74 -23.33
CA ARG A 361 18.31 4.80 -24.28
C ARG A 361 17.90 3.41 -24.75
N VAL A 362 18.87 2.56 -25.13
CA VAL A 362 18.61 1.19 -25.56
C VAL A 362 17.91 0.40 -24.46
N LEU A 363 18.41 0.48 -23.22
CA LEU A 363 17.86 -0.26 -22.09
C LEU A 363 16.43 0.17 -21.75
N LEU A 364 16.16 1.47 -21.68
CA LEU A 364 14.82 1.98 -21.38
C LEU A 364 13.82 1.75 -22.52
N ASN A 365 14.24 1.87 -23.78
CA ASN A 365 13.37 1.52 -24.91
C ASN A 365 13.11 0.01 -24.96
N GLY A 366 14.11 -0.82 -24.63
CA GLY A 366 13.96 -2.27 -24.50
C GLY A 366 12.96 -2.64 -23.41
N TYR A 367 12.96 -1.94 -22.28
CA TYR A 367 11.94 -2.10 -21.23
C TYR A 367 10.53 -1.76 -21.73
N VAL A 368 10.35 -0.62 -22.43
CA VAL A 368 9.05 -0.26 -23.03
C VAL A 368 8.62 -1.29 -24.06
N LEU A 369 9.53 -1.76 -24.91
CA LEU A 369 9.25 -2.81 -25.90
C LEU A 369 8.82 -4.11 -25.23
N LEU A 370 9.52 -4.52 -24.17
CA LEU A 370 9.21 -5.74 -23.43
C LEU A 370 7.80 -5.67 -22.84
N LEU A 371 7.43 -4.56 -22.21
CA LEU A 371 6.07 -4.37 -21.69
C LEU A 371 5.02 -4.34 -22.82
N ALA A 372 5.34 -3.71 -23.96
CA ALA A 372 4.45 -3.63 -25.09
C ALA A 372 4.20 -5.03 -25.70
N LEU A 373 5.27 -5.79 -25.94
CA LEU A 373 5.19 -7.16 -26.45
C LEU A 373 4.50 -8.08 -25.44
N ALA A 374 4.79 -7.97 -24.14
CA ALA A 374 4.09 -8.73 -23.12
C ALA A 374 2.58 -8.45 -23.14
N GLY A 375 2.17 -7.18 -23.25
CA GLY A 375 0.76 -6.81 -23.41
C GLY A 375 0.11 -7.43 -24.65
N LEU A 376 0.76 -7.37 -25.80
CA LEU A 376 0.25 -7.95 -27.05
C LEU A 376 0.21 -9.48 -27.02
N ILE A 377 1.24 -10.15 -26.48
CA ILE A 377 1.32 -11.61 -26.43
C ILE A 377 0.29 -12.16 -25.45
N LEU A 378 0.22 -11.59 -24.23
CA LEU A 378 -0.75 -12.04 -23.23
C LEU A 378 -2.18 -11.72 -23.66
N GLY A 379 -2.43 -10.50 -24.13
CA GLY A 379 -3.76 -10.09 -24.56
C GLY A 379 -4.21 -10.77 -25.85
N GLY A 380 -3.31 -10.95 -26.82
CA GLY A 380 -3.55 -11.71 -28.04
C GLY A 380 -3.77 -13.20 -27.77
N GLY A 381 -3.01 -13.80 -26.85
CA GLY A 381 -3.21 -15.19 -26.46
C GLY A 381 -4.55 -15.44 -25.77
N ILE A 382 -5.05 -14.46 -24.99
CA ILE A 382 -6.41 -14.46 -24.45
C ILE A 382 -7.44 -14.34 -25.58
N ALA A 383 -7.27 -13.37 -26.48
CA ALA A 383 -8.21 -13.12 -27.58
C ALA A 383 -8.30 -14.30 -28.58
N LEU A 384 -7.21 -15.05 -28.74
CA LEU A 384 -7.13 -16.25 -29.57
C LEU A 384 -7.50 -17.54 -28.83
N HIS A 385 -7.99 -17.46 -27.59
CA HIS A 385 -8.40 -18.64 -26.80
C HIS A 385 -7.30 -19.71 -26.67
N LEU A 386 -6.05 -19.29 -26.48
CA LEU A 386 -4.95 -20.24 -26.31
C LEU A 386 -5.12 -21.05 -25.02
N HIS A 387 -4.73 -22.34 -25.07
CA HIS A 387 -4.97 -23.31 -23.99
C HIS A 387 -4.49 -22.86 -22.60
N TRP A 388 -3.37 -22.14 -22.51
CA TRP A 388 -2.86 -21.61 -21.24
C TRP A 388 -3.78 -20.54 -20.63
N ALA A 389 -4.45 -19.74 -21.47
CA ALA A 389 -5.34 -18.67 -21.03
C ALA A 389 -6.67 -19.25 -20.52
N GLU A 390 -7.24 -20.22 -21.24
CA GLU A 390 -8.45 -20.94 -20.83
C GLU A 390 -8.21 -21.73 -19.53
N ASN A 391 -7.10 -22.48 -19.44
CA ASN A 391 -6.74 -23.19 -18.21
C ASN A 391 -6.59 -22.25 -17.02
N THR A 392 -6.07 -21.05 -17.24
CA THR A 392 -5.93 -20.05 -16.16
C THR A 392 -7.30 -19.50 -15.74
N ALA A 393 -8.21 -19.26 -16.69
CA ALA A 393 -9.57 -18.83 -16.38
C ALA A 393 -10.35 -19.90 -15.61
N LEU A 394 -10.28 -21.16 -16.06
CA LEU A 394 -10.90 -22.30 -15.38
C LEU A 394 -10.35 -22.46 -13.95
N LYS A 395 -9.03 -22.44 -13.78
CA LYS A 395 -8.38 -22.52 -12.44
C LYS A 395 -8.76 -21.38 -11.50
N ARG A 396 -9.17 -20.23 -12.02
CA ARG A 396 -9.57 -19.06 -11.24
C ARG A 396 -11.09 -18.87 -11.19
N GLY A 397 -11.87 -19.78 -11.77
CA GLY A 397 -13.32 -19.65 -11.90
C GLY A 397 -13.77 -18.39 -12.64
N MET A 398 -12.92 -17.84 -13.52
CA MET A 398 -13.20 -16.60 -14.24
C MET A 398 -14.11 -16.86 -15.44
N GLU A 399 -15.06 -15.96 -15.66
CA GLU A 399 -15.86 -15.97 -16.88
C GLU A 399 -15.02 -15.54 -18.08
N LEU A 400 -15.34 -16.12 -19.23
CA LEU A 400 -14.64 -15.85 -20.48
C LEU A 400 -14.75 -14.37 -20.89
N ALA A 401 -15.89 -13.72 -20.61
CA ALA A 401 -16.08 -12.29 -20.90
C ALA A 401 -15.12 -11.39 -20.08
N SER A 402 -14.94 -11.70 -18.79
CA SER A 402 -13.98 -10.99 -17.92
C SER A 402 -12.54 -11.18 -18.39
N LEU A 403 -12.21 -12.40 -18.82
CA LEU A 403 -10.90 -12.70 -19.41
C LEU A 403 -10.69 -11.92 -20.72
N GLN A 404 -11.67 -11.89 -21.63
CA GLN A 404 -11.60 -11.13 -22.88
C GLN A 404 -11.41 -9.63 -22.63
N SER A 405 -12.12 -9.06 -21.64
CA SER A 405 -11.91 -7.67 -21.21
C SER A 405 -10.45 -7.42 -20.80
N VAL A 406 -9.87 -8.29 -19.97
CA VAL A 406 -8.44 -8.24 -19.62
C VAL A 406 -7.57 -8.30 -20.88
N GLY A 407 -7.89 -9.19 -21.82
CA GLY A 407 -7.17 -9.31 -23.09
C GLY A 407 -7.16 -8.02 -23.91
N PHE A 408 -8.32 -7.37 -24.08
CA PHE A 408 -8.45 -6.11 -24.82
C PHE A 408 -7.62 -4.99 -24.20
N TRP A 409 -7.65 -4.85 -22.88
CA TRP A 409 -6.87 -3.84 -22.17
C TRP A 409 -5.36 -4.08 -22.27
N LEU A 410 -4.91 -5.33 -22.25
CA LEU A 410 -3.50 -5.69 -22.45
C LEU A 410 -3.03 -5.44 -23.89
N ILE A 411 -3.87 -5.73 -24.89
CA ILE A 411 -3.60 -5.36 -26.29
C ILE A 411 -3.48 -3.85 -26.42
N GLY A 412 -4.41 -3.09 -25.83
CA GLY A 412 -4.37 -1.63 -25.82
C GLY A 412 -3.09 -1.07 -25.22
N LEU A 413 -2.64 -1.63 -24.09
CA LEU A 413 -1.34 -1.29 -23.48
C LEU A 413 -0.18 -1.54 -24.46
N GLY A 414 -0.21 -2.68 -25.14
CA GLY A 414 0.75 -3.05 -26.17
C GLY A 414 0.83 -2.07 -27.34
N ILE A 415 -0.33 -1.72 -27.91
CA ILE A 415 -0.45 -0.75 -29.00
C ILE A 415 0.08 0.62 -28.59
N VAL A 416 -0.29 1.12 -27.40
CA VAL A 416 0.23 2.39 -26.87
C VAL A 416 1.75 2.34 -26.72
N GLY A 417 2.30 1.24 -26.20
CA GLY A 417 3.74 1.05 -26.08
C GLY A 417 4.47 1.15 -27.43
N LEU A 418 3.99 0.43 -28.46
CA LEU A 418 4.56 0.48 -29.81
C LEU A 418 4.40 1.87 -30.46
N ALA A 419 3.24 2.50 -30.33
CA ALA A 419 2.96 3.84 -30.86
C ALA A 419 3.90 4.89 -30.25
N VAL A 420 4.10 4.83 -28.93
CA VAL A 420 5.02 5.72 -28.21
C VAL A 420 6.47 5.47 -28.62
N MET A 421 6.87 4.22 -28.84
CA MET A 421 8.20 3.90 -29.36
C MET A 421 8.41 4.46 -30.76
N ALA A 422 7.45 4.27 -31.67
CA ALA A 422 7.48 4.80 -33.02
C ALA A 422 7.58 6.35 -33.02
N TRP A 423 6.76 7.02 -32.19
CA TRP A 423 6.80 8.47 -32.02
C TRP A 423 8.13 8.97 -31.43
N SER A 424 8.65 8.28 -30.41
CA SER A 424 9.88 8.67 -29.73
C SER A 424 11.13 8.50 -30.59
N ARG A 425 11.05 7.65 -31.64
CA ARG A 425 12.15 7.22 -32.52
C ARG A 425 13.39 6.77 -31.72
N GLY A 426 13.17 6.21 -30.53
CA GLY A 426 14.20 5.84 -29.57
C GLY A 426 15.03 7.00 -28.98
N ARG A 427 14.76 8.25 -29.36
CA ARG A 427 15.48 9.45 -28.90
C ARG A 427 14.90 10.04 -27.62
N ARG A 428 13.64 9.76 -27.31
CA ARG A 428 12.91 10.28 -26.13
C ARG A 428 12.58 9.18 -25.11
N ALA A 429 13.54 8.29 -24.82
CA ALA A 429 13.33 7.10 -23.99
C ALA A 429 12.72 7.41 -22.60
N GLY A 430 13.14 8.49 -21.93
CA GLY A 430 12.56 8.88 -20.65
C GLY A 430 11.08 9.28 -20.74
N THR A 431 10.68 9.96 -21.82
CA THR A 431 9.26 10.28 -22.08
C THR A 431 8.47 9.02 -22.42
N ALA A 432 9.05 8.11 -23.20
CA ALA A 432 8.42 6.85 -23.55
C ALA A 432 8.10 6.01 -22.31
N VAL A 433 9.04 5.92 -21.36
CA VAL A 433 8.84 5.26 -20.07
C VAL A 433 7.69 5.91 -19.29
N VAL A 434 7.68 7.24 -19.14
CA VAL A 434 6.61 7.94 -18.38
C VAL A 434 5.23 7.70 -19.00
N VAL A 435 5.12 7.77 -20.33
CA VAL A 435 3.83 7.51 -21.01
C VAL A 435 3.43 6.05 -20.87
N MET A 436 4.37 5.11 -20.99
CA MET A 436 4.10 3.69 -20.79
C MET A 436 3.66 3.39 -19.34
N THR A 437 4.30 4.00 -18.34
CA THR A 437 3.91 3.87 -16.94
C THR A 437 2.51 4.45 -16.69
N ALA A 438 2.20 5.61 -17.27
CA ALA A 438 0.85 6.18 -17.18
C ALA A 438 -0.21 5.29 -17.85
N ALA A 439 0.09 4.74 -19.04
CA ALA A 439 -0.78 3.79 -19.71
C ALA A 439 -0.99 2.52 -18.88
N LEU A 440 0.07 1.98 -18.29
CA LEU A 440 0.01 0.81 -17.40
C LEU A 440 -0.94 1.06 -16.21
N TRP A 441 -0.83 2.22 -15.54
CA TRP A 441 -1.68 2.52 -14.38
C TRP A 441 -3.12 2.86 -14.75
N SER A 442 -3.35 3.43 -15.93
CA SER A 442 -4.68 3.60 -16.49
C SER A 442 -5.33 2.27 -16.85
N VAL A 443 -4.60 1.37 -17.51
CA VAL A 443 -5.04 0.01 -17.86
C VAL A 443 -5.31 -0.81 -16.60
N TYR A 444 -4.42 -0.73 -15.61
CA TYR A 444 -4.61 -1.38 -14.32
C TYR A 444 -5.91 -0.92 -13.64
N GLY A 445 -6.16 0.39 -13.60
CA GLY A 445 -7.30 0.95 -12.90
C GLY A 445 -8.63 0.83 -13.64
N LEU A 446 -8.68 1.16 -14.93
CA LEU A 446 -9.93 1.19 -15.72
C LEU A 446 -10.31 -0.16 -16.30
N GLY A 447 -9.33 -1.05 -16.47
CA GLY A 447 -9.53 -2.33 -17.15
C GLY A 447 -9.31 -3.53 -16.25
N LEU A 448 -8.07 -3.74 -15.80
CA LEU A 448 -7.68 -4.98 -15.13
C LEU A 448 -8.40 -5.15 -13.79
N MET A 449 -8.37 -4.14 -12.92
CA MET A 449 -8.98 -4.28 -11.60
C MET A 449 -10.50 -4.46 -11.64
N PRO A 450 -11.29 -3.69 -12.42
CA PRO A 450 -12.73 -3.93 -12.52
C PRO A 450 -13.08 -5.29 -13.12
N ALA A 451 -12.31 -5.76 -14.12
CA ALA A 451 -12.53 -7.08 -14.72
C ALA A 451 -12.21 -8.24 -13.76
N LEU A 452 -11.27 -8.03 -12.83
CA LEU A 452 -10.85 -9.04 -11.86
C LEU A 452 -11.62 -8.95 -10.52
N ASP A 453 -12.25 -7.82 -10.22
CA ASP A 453 -12.95 -7.52 -8.96
C ASP A 453 -13.95 -8.60 -8.51
N PRO A 454 -14.79 -9.17 -9.41
CA PRO A 454 -15.74 -10.21 -9.02
C PRO A 454 -15.08 -11.51 -8.50
N TYR A 455 -13.79 -11.69 -8.79
CA TYR A 455 -13.01 -12.89 -8.44
C TYR A 455 -11.93 -12.62 -7.39
N SER A 456 -11.50 -11.36 -7.25
CA SER A 456 -10.52 -10.96 -6.22
C SER A 456 -11.17 -10.54 -4.91
N SER A 457 -12.47 -10.26 -4.90
CA SER A 457 -13.22 -9.92 -3.69
C SER A 457 -14.32 -10.96 -3.37
N SER A 458 -14.99 -10.83 -2.23
CA SER A 458 -16.19 -11.62 -1.90
C SER A 458 -17.50 -10.94 -2.34
N ALA A 459 -17.46 -9.83 -3.08
CA ALA A 459 -18.66 -9.05 -3.39
C ALA A 459 -19.71 -9.89 -4.13
N ARG A 460 -19.28 -10.59 -5.19
CA ARG A 460 -20.14 -11.48 -5.97
C ARG A 460 -20.63 -12.68 -5.16
N LEU A 461 -19.81 -13.20 -4.25
CA LEU A 461 -20.20 -14.29 -3.36
C LEU A 461 -21.28 -13.83 -2.37
N MET A 462 -21.06 -12.70 -1.71
CA MET A 462 -21.99 -12.15 -0.71
C MET A 462 -23.29 -11.65 -1.35
N GLN A 463 -23.25 -11.12 -2.58
CA GLN A 463 -24.46 -10.81 -3.33
C GLN A 463 -25.29 -12.08 -3.62
N ARG A 464 -24.65 -13.19 -4.00
CA ARG A 464 -25.33 -14.48 -4.18
C ARG A 464 -25.91 -15.01 -2.88
N VAL A 465 -25.19 -14.86 -1.76
CA VAL A 465 -25.71 -15.20 -0.42
C VAL A 465 -27.01 -14.43 -0.16
N GLY A 466 -27.00 -13.10 -0.32
CA GLY A 466 -28.16 -12.25 -0.08
C GLY A 466 -29.37 -12.61 -0.95
N GLN A 467 -29.13 -12.85 -2.25
CA GLN A 467 -30.16 -13.30 -3.20
C GLN A 467 -30.74 -14.67 -2.83
N ARG A 468 -29.91 -15.58 -2.31
CA ARG A 468 -30.32 -16.95 -1.98
C ARG A 468 -31.19 -17.02 -0.73
N ILE A 469 -30.83 -16.27 0.32
CA ILE A 469 -31.53 -16.31 1.62
C ILE A 469 -32.71 -15.33 1.70
N GLY A 470 -32.81 -14.39 0.76
CA GLY A 470 -33.88 -13.40 0.72
C GLY A 470 -33.67 -12.23 1.69
N PRO A 471 -34.50 -11.17 1.62
CA PRO A 471 -34.32 -9.95 2.40
C PRO A 471 -34.63 -10.10 3.91
N ASP A 472 -35.55 -11.02 4.26
CA ASP A 472 -36.04 -11.18 5.64
C ASP A 472 -35.17 -12.12 6.51
N ALA A 473 -34.13 -12.71 5.92
CA ALA A 473 -33.24 -13.64 6.60
C ALA A 473 -32.18 -12.92 7.45
N GLU A 474 -31.93 -13.47 8.63
CA GLU A 474 -30.81 -13.09 9.50
C GLU A 474 -29.57 -13.92 9.15
N LEU A 475 -28.39 -13.29 9.10
CA LEU A 475 -27.16 -13.94 8.69
C LEU A 475 -26.14 -14.00 9.84
N GLY A 476 -25.72 -15.20 10.17
CA GLY A 476 -24.57 -15.47 11.02
C GLY A 476 -23.34 -15.83 10.19
N MET A 477 -22.14 -15.56 10.70
CA MET A 477 -20.89 -15.91 10.03
C MET A 477 -19.94 -16.71 10.92
N LEU A 478 -19.41 -17.81 10.38
CA LEU A 478 -18.46 -18.70 11.03
C LEU A 478 -17.25 -18.96 10.13
N ALA A 479 -16.04 -18.96 10.71
CA ALA A 479 -14.78 -19.09 9.98
C ALA A 479 -14.66 -18.11 8.80
N TRP A 480 -15.22 -16.91 8.95
CA TRP A 480 -15.30 -15.88 7.92
C TRP A 480 -13.98 -15.13 7.74
N ARG A 481 -13.80 -14.49 6.59
CA ARG A 481 -12.69 -13.55 6.30
C ARG A 481 -13.23 -12.13 6.24
N GLU A 482 -12.40 -11.13 6.48
CA GLU A 482 -12.82 -9.73 6.66
C GLU A 482 -13.66 -9.18 5.51
N GLN A 483 -13.35 -9.58 4.28
CA GLN A 483 -14.12 -9.25 3.08
C GLN A 483 -15.55 -9.79 3.08
N ASN A 484 -15.83 -10.93 3.72
CA ASN A 484 -17.18 -11.50 3.79
C ASN A 484 -18.09 -10.57 4.60
N LEU A 485 -17.64 -10.17 5.79
CA LEU A 485 -18.38 -9.25 6.64
C LEU A 485 -18.48 -7.86 6.01
N LEU A 486 -17.39 -7.34 5.46
CA LEU A 486 -17.37 -6.03 4.82
C LEU A 486 -18.38 -5.92 3.67
N GLN A 487 -18.55 -7.00 2.90
CA GLN A 487 -19.36 -7.03 1.68
C GLN A 487 -20.73 -7.69 1.89
N ALA A 488 -21.12 -7.98 3.14
CA ALA A 488 -22.47 -8.40 3.47
C ALA A 488 -23.47 -7.28 3.15
N ASP A 489 -24.64 -7.67 2.64
CA ASP A 489 -25.75 -6.78 2.27
C ASP A 489 -26.65 -6.41 3.46
N ARG A 490 -26.36 -6.97 4.64
CA ARG A 490 -27.15 -6.85 5.87
C ARG A 490 -26.26 -6.89 7.11
N ALA A 491 -26.85 -6.60 8.26
CA ALA A 491 -26.19 -6.82 9.55
C ALA A 491 -25.92 -8.32 9.76
N VAL A 492 -24.73 -8.64 10.26
CA VAL A 492 -24.27 -10.02 10.44
C VAL A 492 -23.97 -10.26 11.91
N THR A 493 -24.41 -11.40 12.42
CA THR A 493 -23.96 -11.90 13.73
C THR A 493 -22.66 -12.69 13.55
N ASP A 494 -21.55 -12.17 14.07
CA ASP A 494 -20.29 -12.92 14.13
C ASP A 494 -20.13 -13.65 15.47
N PHE A 495 -19.47 -14.80 15.45
CA PHE A 495 -19.29 -15.66 16.63
C PHE A 495 -17.87 -15.61 17.23
N GLY A 496 -17.10 -14.58 16.89
CA GLY A 496 -15.71 -14.38 17.30
C GLY A 496 -14.72 -14.76 16.19
N PHE A 497 -14.00 -13.78 15.67
CA PHE A 497 -13.03 -13.98 14.59
C PHE A 497 -11.80 -14.78 15.04
N LYS A 498 -11.29 -14.53 16.25
CA LYS A 498 -10.12 -15.25 16.81
C LYS A 498 -10.50 -16.54 17.55
N ALA A 499 -11.79 -16.78 17.76
CA ALA A 499 -12.29 -17.97 18.44
C ALA A 499 -12.07 -19.24 17.58
N SER A 500 -11.83 -20.39 18.21
CA SER A 500 -11.73 -21.65 17.47
C SER A 500 -13.06 -21.99 16.80
N TRP A 501 -13.05 -22.79 15.73
CA TRP A 501 -14.29 -23.16 15.04
C TRP A 501 -15.30 -23.84 15.97
N GLN A 502 -14.83 -24.65 16.93
CA GLN A 502 -15.67 -25.22 17.99
C GLN A 502 -16.37 -24.12 18.81
N GLN A 503 -15.61 -23.15 19.33
CA GLN A 503 -16.18 -22.05 20.12
C GLN A 503 -17.16 -21.19 19.32
N GLN A 504 -16.92 -21.03 18.02
CA GLN A 504 -17.86 -20.35 17.13
C GLN A 504 -19.16 -21.15 16.98
N TRP A 505 -19.08 -22.48 16.81
CA TRP A 505 -20.26 -23.35 16.72
C TRP A 505 -21.05 -23.44 18.02
N ASP A 506 -20.37 -23.47 19.17
CA ASP A 506 -21.01 -23.46 20.49
C ASP A 506 -21.94 -22.24 20.68
N LYS A 507 -21.64 -21.14 19.98
CA LYS A 507 -22.48 -19.93 19.97
C LYS A 507 -23.47 -19.92 18.80
N ALA A 508 -23.03 -20.35 17.62
CA ALA A 508 -23.82 -20.31 16.39
C ALA A 508 -25.02 -21.28 16.42
N GLY A 509 -24.83 -22.49 16.96
CA GLY A 509 -25.89 -23.50 17.07
C GLY A 509 -27.11 -23.00 17.85
N PRO A 510 -26.94 -22.58 19.12
CA PRO A 510 -28.03 -22.00 19.91
C PRO A 510 -28.65 -20.75 19.26
N TRP A 511 -27.85 -19.94 18.55
CA TRP A 511 -28.38 -18.79 17.81
C TRP A 511 -29.28 -19.23 16.64
N LEU A 512 -28.91 -20.24 15.86
CA LEU A 512 -29.75 -20.81 14.80
C LEU A 512 -31.08 -21.35 15.35
N ALA A 513 -31.02 -22.06 16.49
CA ALA A 513 -32.17 -22.70 17.13
C ALA A 513 -33.30 -21.74 17.53
N GLN A 514 -32.98 -20.47 17.79
CA GLN A 514 -33.96 -19.47 18.23
C GLN A 514 -34.92 -19.04 17.10
N ALA A 515 -34.50 -19.13 15.83
CA ALA A 515 -35.32 -18.76 14.68
C ALA A 515 -34.91 -19.56 13.44
N PRO A 516 -35.13 -20.89 13.43
CA PRO A 516 -34.53 -21.80 12.44
C PRO A 516 -34.96 -21.53 11.00
N GLU A 517 -36.17 -21.00 10.80
CA GLU A 517 -36.71 -20.65 9.48
C GLU A 517 -36.18 -19.32 8.92
N LYS A 518 -35.61 -18.46 9.78
CA LYS A 518 -35.12 -17.12 9.38
C LYS A 518 -33.61 -16.99 9.42
N ARG A 519 -32.93 -17.78 10.26
CA ARG A 519 -31.50 -17.66 10.51
C ARG A 519 -30.71 -18.60 9.61
N TRP A 520 -29.69 -18.03 8.99
CA TRP A 520 -28.76 -18.73 8.12
C TRP A 520 -27.34 -18.52 8.59
N LEU A 521 -26.50 -19.53 8.44
CA LEU A 521 -25.07 -19.43 8.69
C LEU A 521 -24.31 -19.45 7.36
N PHE A 522 -23.47 -18.44 7.14
CA PHE A 522 -22.44 -18.46 6.12
C PHE A 522 -21.14 -18.98 6.74
N VAL A 523 -20.62 -20.08 6.20
CA VAL A 523 -19.56 -20.85 6.85
C VAL A 523 -18.56 -21.41 5.85
N LEU A 524 -17.29 -21.43 6.22
CA LEU A 524 -16.24 -22.11 5.45
C LEU A 524 -16.56 -23.60 5.37
N LYS A 525 -16.53 -24.21 4.18
CA LYS A 525 -16.91 -25.61 3.97
C LYS A 525 -16.18 -26.60 4.89
N GLN A 526 -14.91 -26.35 5.15
CA GLN A 526 -14.07 -27.18 6.03
C GLN A 526 -14.43 -27.05 7.51
N ALA A 527 -15.10 -25.96 7.89
CA ALA A 527 -15.54 -25.71 9.25
C ALA A 527 -16.97 -26.22 9.52
N VAL A 528 -17.62 -26.90 8.56
CA VAL A 528 -18.96 -27.45 8.75
C VAL A 528 -18.87 -28.85 9.40
N PRO A 529 -19.38 -29.03 10.62
CA PRO A 529 -19.29 -30.29 11.35
C PRO A 529 -19.99 -31.43 10.64
N ALA A 530 -19.59 -32.67 10.89
CA ALA A 530 -20.25 -33.84 10.30
C ALA A 530 -21.73 -33.95 10.71
N CYS A 531 -22.11 -33.46 11.90
CA CYS A 531 -23.47 -33.58 12.44
C CYS A 531 -24.51 -32.63 11.82
N ILE A 532 -24.12 -31.63 11.01
CA ILE A 532 -25.09 -30.81 10.27
C ILE A 532 -25.73 -31.63 9.16
N ASP A 533 -27.05 -31.57 8.97
CA ASP A 533 -27.73 -32.36 7.93
C ASP A 533 -27.14 -32.08 6.53
N PRO A 534 -26.44 -33.04 5.89
CA PRO A 534 -25.82 -32.85 4.59
C PRO A 534 -26.81 -32.48 3.48
N ALA A 535 -28.07 -32.91 3.58
CA ALA A 535 -29.09 -32.66 2.56
C ALA A 535 -29.53 -31.19 2.50
N GLN A 536 -29.33 -30.44 3.59
CA GLN A 536 -29.75 -29.04 3.71
C GLN A 536 -28.58 -28.05 3.52
N ARG A 537 -27.34 -28.54 3.42
CA ARG A 537 -26.16 -27.69 3.16
C ARG A 537 -26.17 -27.20 1.72
N ILE A 538 -25.92 -25.92 1.52
CA ILE A 538 -25.91 -25.31 0.18
C ILE A 538 -24.51 -24.80 -0.12
N ASP A 539 -23.84 -25.40 -1.10
CA ASP A 539 -22.59 -24.85 -1.67
C ASP A 539 -22.92 -23.51 -2.39
N ILE A 540 -22.49 -22.38 -1.81
CA ILE A 540 -22.85 -21.04 -2.32
C ILE A 540 -21.75 -20.44 -3.23
N GLY A 541 -20.57 -21.04 -3.23
CA GLY A 541 -19.51 -20.76 -4.20
C GLY A 541 -18.12 -20.66 -3.58
N GLU A 542 -17.17 -20.21 -4.40
CA GLU A 542 -15.78 -20.02 -4.02
C GLU A 542 -15.40 -18.54 -4.07
N SER A 543 -14.52 -18.11 -3.15
CA SER A 543 -13.84 -16.82 -3.20
C SER A 543 -12.48 -16.97 -2.51
N ASN A 544 -11.41 -16.51 -3.19
CA ASN A 544 -10.02 -16.59 -2.70
C ASN A 544 -9.60 -18.00 -2.25
N ARG A 545 -9.87 -19.00 -3.10
CA ARG A 545 -9.54 -20.42 -2.86
C ARG A 545 -10.26 -21.06 -1.66
N ASN A 546 -11.22 -20.35 -1.07
CA ASN A 546 -12.07 -20.87 -0.01
C ASN A 546 -13.44 -21.21 -0.57
N GLN A 547 -13.92 -22.42 -0.26
CA GLN A 547 -15.26 -22.86 -0.60
C GLN A 547 -16.20 -22.56 0.56
N TRP A 548 -17.35 -21.97 0.26
CA TRP A 548 -18.30 -21.48 1.26
C TRP A 548 -19.64 -22.19 1.13
N GLN A 549 -20.27 -22.41 2.28
CA GLN A 549 -21.59 -23.01 2.39
C GLN A 549 -22.56 -22.09 3.13
N LEU A 550 -23.84 -22.24 2.79
CA LEU A 550 -24.97 -21.75 3.57
C LEU A 550 -25.62 -22.92 4.30
N VAL A 551 -25.89 -22.71 5.59
CA VAL A 551 -26.57 -23.68 6.45
C VAL A 551 -27.82 -23.00 7.02
N PRO A 552 -29.04 -23.43 6.66
CA PRO A 552 -30.26 -22.93 7.28
C PRO A 552 -30.34 -23.40 8.73
N GLY A 553 -31.05 -22.66 9.58
CA GLY A 553 -31.22 -23.06 10.98
C GLY A 553 -31.93 -24.40 11.15
N THR A 554 -32.77 -24.81 10.20
CA THR A 554 -33.41 -26.14 10.13
C THR A 554 -32.43 -27.31 9.94
N ALA A 555 -31.19 -27.03 9.51
CA ALA A 555 -30.15 -28.05 9.35
C ALA A 555 -29.39 -28.35 10.65
N TRP A 556 -29.57 -27.52 11.69
CA TRP A 556 -28.94 -27.70 13.00
C TRP A 556 -29.92 -28.36 13.98
N HIS A 557 -29.40 -29.26 14.82
CA HIS A 557 -30.16 -29.90 15.89
C HIS A 557 -29.37 -29.89 17.21
N ALA A 558 -30.08 -29.91 18.34
CA ALA A 558 -29.47 -29.80 19.67
C ALA A 558 -28.41 -30.86 20.00
N GLY A 559 -28.50 -32.05 19.39
CA GLY A 559 -27.48 -33.11 19.52
C GLY A 559 -26.21 -32.93 18.67
N CYS A 560 -26.08 -31.86 17.88
CA CYS A 560 -24.92 -31.64 17.02
C CYS A 560 -23.78 -31.01 17.83
N ILE A 561 -22.89 -31.87 18.35
CA ILE A 561 -21.73 -31.48 19.14
C ILE A 561 -20.50 -31.52 18.23
N THR A 562 -19.80 -30.39 18.09
CA THR A 562 -18.54 -30.33 17.35
C THR A 562 -17.42 -30.97 18.16
N THR A 563 -16.80 -32.03 17.62
CA THR A 563 -15.68 -32.71 18.29
C THR A 563 -14.34 -32.05 17.93
N ALA A 564 -13.33 -32.25 18.78
CA ALA A 564 -12.00 -31.70 18.56
C ALA A 564 -11.33 -32.18 17.25
N SER A 565 -11.76 -33.28 16.63
CA SER A 565 -11.24 -33.70 15.32
C SER A 565 -11.65 -32.78 14.16
N ASP A 566 -12.72 -31.99 14.36
CA ASP A 566 -13.20 -30.98 13.42
C ASP A 566 -12.52 -29.61 13.67
N THR A 567 -11.52 -29.55 14.55
CA THR A 567 -10.75 -28.33 14.83
C THR A 567 -9.65 -28.10 13.80
N GLU A 568 -9.33 -26.82 13.60
CA GLU A 568 -8.25 -26.30 12.76
C GLU A 568 -7.05 -27.25 12.69
N GLN A 569 -6.79 -27.84 11.51
CA GLN A 569 -5.40 -28.01 11.09
C GLN A 569 -4.84 -26.60 10.95
N THR A 570 -4.30 -26.06 12.05
CA THR A 570 -3.60 -24.78 12.22
C THR A 570 -3.38 -24.02 10.91
N GLY A 571 -4.42 -23.27 10.54
CA GLY A 571 -4.44 -22.34 9.41
C GLY A 571 -4.28 -20.89 9.86
N SER A 572 -3.78 -20.65 11.08
CA SER A 572 -3.31 -19.30 11.48
C SER A 572 -2.14 -18.81 10.60
N ASP A 573 -1.60 -19.68 9.74
CA ASP A 573 -0.44 -19.43 8.89
C ASP A 573 -0.80 -19.21 7.40
N GLY A 574 -2.08 -18.97 7.10
CA GLY A 574 -2.60 -18.81 5.73
C GLY A 574 -2.76 -17.38 5.23
N ASP A 575 -1.79 -16.49 5.45
CA ASP A 575 -1.56 -15.30 4.59
C ASP A 575 -0.67 -15.73 3.39
N THR A 576 -1.02 -16.85 2.74
CA THR A 576 -0.37 -17.37 1.52
C THR A 576 -1.16 -16.98 0.27
N ASP A 577 -1.06 -15.70 -0.09
CA ASP A 577 -0.48 -15.23 -1.37
C ASP A 577 -0.57 -13.70 -1.49
#